data_AF-A0A3B8YWR5-F1
#
_entry.id   AF-A0A3B8YWR5-F1
#
_cell.length_a   1.000
_cell.length_b   1.000
_cell.length_c   1.000
_cell.angle_alpha   90.00
_cell.angle_beta   90.00
_cell.angle_gamma   90.00
#
_symmetry.space_group_name_H-M   'P 1'
#
loop_
_entity.id
_entity.type
_entity.pdbx_description
1 polymer ?
#
loop_
_entity_poly.entity_id
_entity_poly.type
_entity_poly.pdbx_seq_one_letter_code
_entity_poly.pdbx_strand_id
1 'polypeptide(L)'
;MDWRKIRMPEAIAEAGRIVTEAELVLDFGDEARGWMRFTVFEDLLSGGFFARAQDLEDPRVKATVTADTPEEAFEACLREAGVSLRRERGR
;
A
#
# COMPACT_ATOMS: atom_id res chain seq x y z
N MET A 1 -18.13 14.83 -0.88
CA MET A 1 -18.99 14.08 0.06
C MET A 1 -18.34 14.16 1.43
N ASP A 2 -19.09 14.51 2.48
CA ASP A 2 -18.56 14.57 3.84
C ASP A 2 -18.58 13.16 4.46
N TRP A 3 -17.41 12.52 4.49
CA TRP A 3 -17.26 11.13 4.96
C TRP A 3 -17.67 10.97 6.44
N ARG A 4 -17.62 12.05 7.23
CA ARG A 4 -18.06 12.06 8.63
C ARG A 4 -19.56 11.82 8.78
N LYS A 5 -20.33 11.99 7.70
CA LYS A 5 -21.78 11.73 7.67
C LYS A 5 -22.12 10.30 7.26
N ILE A 6 -21.13 9.50 6.86
CA ILE A 6 -21.32 8.10 6.50
C ILE A 6 -21.13 7.28 7.77
N ARG A 7 -22.20 6.62 8.23
CA ARG A 7 -22.08 5.65 9.33
C ARG A 7 -21.26 4.46 8.84
N MET A 8 -20.04 4.32 9.35
CA MET A 8 -19.20 3.13 9.12
C MET A 8 -19.80 1.95 9.86
N PRO A 9 -20.27 0.88 9.17
CA PRO A 9 -20.67 -0.36 9.83
C PRO A 9 -19.48 -1.01 10.55
N GLU A 10 -19.74 -1.68 11.67
CA GLU A 10 -18.72 -2.42 12.45
C GLU A 10 -18.02 -3.53 11.62
N ALA A 11 -18.65 -3.98 10.52
CA ALA A 11 -18.06 -4.96 9.61
C ALA A 11 -16.96 -4.39 8.70
N ILE A 12 -16.79 -3.07 8.62
CA ILE A 12 -15.71 -2.45 7.84
C ILE A 12 -14.42 -2.48 8.65
N ALA A 13 -13.47 -3.30 8.20
CA ALA A 13 -12.15 -3.41 8.84
C ALA A 13 -11.21 -2.25 8.48
N GLU A 14 -11.38 -1.64 7.30
CA GLU A 14 -10.54 -0.54 6.81
C GLU A 14 -11.38 0.46 6.01
N ALA A 15 -11.20 1.76 6.30
CA ALA A 15 -11.78 2.84 5.53
C ALA A 15 -10.76 3.97 5.40
N GLY A 16 -10.48 4.39 4.17
CA GLY A 16 -9.45 5.40 3.93
C GLY A 16 -9.79 6.33 2.78
N ARG A 17 -9.35 7.58 2.87
CA ARG A 17 -9.36 8.53 1.75
C ARG A 17 -8.06 8.40 1.01
N ILE A 18 -8.10 8.12 -0.29
CA ILE A 18 -6.90 8.13 -1.13
C ILE A 18 -6.27 9.54 -1.10
N VAL A 19 -4.99 9.59 -0.74
CA VAL A 19 -4.19 10.83 -0.72
C VAL A 19 -3.12 10.83 -1.80
N THR A 20 -2.58 9.66 -2.14
CA THR A 20 -1.54 9.50 -3.15
C THR A 20 -1.73 8.17 -3.88
N GLU A 21 -1.53 8.18 -5.18
CA GLU A 21 -1.41 6.98 -6.01
C GLU A 21 -0.17 7.10 -6.90
N ALA A 22 0.56 6.00 -7.04
CA ALA A 22 1.71 5.93 -7.91
C ALA A 22 1.88 4.52 -8.47
N GLU A 23 2.48 4.43 -9.66
CA GLU A 23 2.96 3.17 -10.21
C GLU A 23 4.47 3.22 -10.36
N LEU A 24 5.15 2.19 -9.88
CA LEU A 24 6.61 2.10 -9.90
C LEU A 24 7.02 0.70 -10.33
N VAL A 25 8.08 0.64 -11.14
CA VAL A 25 8.78 -0.62 -11.42
C VAL A 25 9.89 -0.75 -10.39
N LEU A 26 9.84 -1.83 -9.61
CA LEU A 26 10.95 -2.26 -8.77
C LEU A 26 11.75 -3.28 -9.57
N ASP A 27 13.01 -2.96 -9.84
CA ASP A 27 13.90 -3.83 -10.60
C ASP A 27 15.18 -4.05 -9.78
N PHE A 28 15.38 -5.29 -9.34
CA PHE A 28 16.56 -5.72 -8.61
C PHE A 28 17.49 -6.58 -9.49
N GLY A 29 17.33 -6.52 -10.82
CA GLY A 29 18.00 -7.37 -11.79
C GLY A 29 17.20 -8.63 -12.14
N ASP A 30 17.87 -9.58 -12.80
CA ASP A 30 17.27 -10.81 -13.34
C ASP A 30 16.54 -11.68 -12.29
N GLU A 31 16.83 -11.48 -11.00
CA GLU A 31 16.26 -12.25 -9.90
C GLU A 31 14.88 -11.76 -9.45
N ALA A 32 14.56 -10.46 -9.61
CA ALA A 32 13.31 -9.89 -9.12
C ALA A 32 12.97 -8.55 -9.77
N ARG A 33 11.93 -8.55 -10.60
CA ARG A 33 11.30 -7.33 -11.14
C ARG A 33 9.80 -7.36 -10.87
N GLY A 34 9.18 -6.24 -10.53
CA GLY A 34 7.73 -6.12 -10.32
C GLY A 34 7.20 -4.74 -10.68
N TRP A 35 6.05 -4.69 -11.35
CA TRP A 35 5.34 -3.44 -11.62
C TRP A 35 4.27 -3.26 -10.54
N MET A 36 4.52 -2.34 -9.62
CA MET A 36 3.72 -2.15 -8.43
C MET A 36 2.83 -0.93 -8.56
N ARG A 37 1.55 -1.06 -8.15
CA ARG A 37 0.71 0.07 -7.79
C ARG A 37 0.79 0.32 -6.30
N PHE A 38 1.09 1.55 -5.94
CA PHE A 38 1.08 2.06 -4.58
C PHE A 38 -0.10 3.00 -4.39
N THR A 39 -0.84 2.82 -3.30
CA THR A 39 -1.91 3.72 -2.88
C THR A 39 -1.74 4.05 -1.41
N VAL A 40 -1.69 5.34 -1.08
CA VAL A 40 -1.66 5.85 0.28
C VAL A 40 -3.03 6.39 0.63
N PHE A 41 -3.48 6.07 1.83
CA PHE A 41 -4.76 6.43 2.37
C PHE A 41 -4.58 7.17 3.70
N GLU A 42 -5.36 8.23 3.90
CA GLU A 42 -5.66 8.76 5.23
C GLU A 42 -6.68 7.84 5.90
N ASP A 43 -6.36 7.27 7.06
CA ASP A 43 -7.24 6.34 7.78
C ASP A 43 -8.40 7.10 8.45
N LEU A 44 -9.63 6.74 8.09
CA LEU A 44 -10.85 7.37 8.60
C LEU A 44 -11.35 6.73 9.90
N LEU A 45 -10.85 5.54 10.27
CA LEU A 45 -11.24 4.79 11.46
C LEU A 45 -10.32 5.09 12.64
N SER A 46 -9.01 5.01 12.44
CA SER A 46 -8.02 5.12 13.52
C SER A 46 -7.22 6.43 13.52
N GLY A 47 -7.29 7.19 12.42
CA GLY A 47 -6.41 8.33 12.17
C GLY A 47 -5.02 7.89 11.67
N GLY A 48 -4.23 8.85 11.19
CA GLY A 48 -2.94 8.55 10.54
C GLY A 48 -3.12 8.08 9.10
N PHE A 49 -2.17 7.27 8.62
CA PHE A 49 -2.11 6.85 7.22
C PHE A 49 -1.78 5.36 7.08
N PHE A 50 -2.28 4.75 6.02
CA PHE A 50 -1.83 3.43 5.60
C PHE A 50 -1.53 3.43 4.10
N ALA A 51 -0.56 2.63 3.70
CA ALA A 51 -0.17 2.48 2.32
C ALA A 51 -0.24 1.02 1.90
N ARG A 52 -0.71 0.78 0.68
CA ARG A 52 -0.80 -0.54 0.05
C ARG A 52 0.03 -0.55 -1.21
N ALA A 53 0.75 -1.64 -1.42
CA ALA A 53 1.41 -1.95 -2.68
C ALA A 53 0.87 -3.27 -3.22
N GLN A 54 0.66 -3.36 -4.52
CA GLN A 54 0.30 -4.60 -5.20
C GLN A 54 0.99 -4.66 -6.56
N ASP A 55 1.61 -5.79 -6.86
CA ASP A 55 2.13 -6.07 -8.19
C ASP A 55 0.96 -6.28 -9.15
N LEU A 56 1.03 -5.62 -10.30
CA LEU A 56 -0.01 -5.64 -11.33
C LEU A 56 -0.05 -6.96 -12.09
N GLU A 57 1.03 -7.74 -12.05
CA GLU A 57 1.17 -9.03 -12.72
C GLU A 57 0.99 -10.20 -11.75
N ASP A 58 1.43 -10.05 -10.49
CA ASP A 58 1.30 -11.10 -9.46
C ASP A 58 0.66 -10.60 -8.15
N PRO A 59 -0.64 -10.82 -7.93
CA PRO A 59 -1.35 -10.32 -6.75
C PRO A 59 -0.86 -10.92 -5.42
N ARG A 60 0.00 -11.94 -5.43
CA ARG A 60 0.67 -12.48 -4.23
C ARG A 60 1.74 -11.52 -3.71
N VAL A 61 2.35 -10.75 -4.60
CA VAL A 61 3.31 -9.70 -4.25
C VAL A 61 2.54 -8.45 -3.86
N LYS A 62 2.37 -8.26 -2.55
CA LYS A 62 1.65 -7.14 -1.97
C LYS A 62 2.24 -6.75 -0.63
N ALA A 63 2.11 -5.48 -0.28
CA ALA A 63 2.52 -4.94 1.01
C ALA A 63 1.42 -4.05 1.59
N THR A 64 1.34 -3.96 2.90
CA THR A 64 0.47 -3.01 3.60
C THR A 64 1.17 -2.56 4.87
N VAL A 65 1.25 -1.24 5.07
CA VAL A 65 1.91 -0.62 6.22
C VAL A 65 1.10 0.56 6.72
N THR A 66 1.29 0.92 7.99
CA THR A 66 0.69 2.10 8.64
C THR A 66 1.79 3.07 9.06
N ALA A 67 1.53 4.38 9.02
CA ALA A 67 2.44 5.40 9.51
C ALA A 67 1.70 6.68 9.92
N ASP A 68 2.41 7.61 10.56
CA ASP A 68 1.85 8.87 11.06
C ASP A 68 1.71 9.94 9.97
N THR A 69 2.47 9.81 8.87
CA THR A 69 2.39 10.72 7.71
C THR A 69 2.24 9.97 6.38
N PRO A 70 1.73 10.64 5.31
CA PRO A 70 1.61 10.01 3.99
C PRO A 70 2.95 9.58 3.41
N GLU A 71 3.98 10.40 3.59
CA GLU A 71 5.32 10.17 3.04
C GLU A 71 5.98 8.96 3.73
N GLU A 72 5.93 8.91 5.06
CA GLU A 72 6.45 7.75 5.81
C GLU A 72 5.71 6.47 5.45
N ALA A 73 4.39 6.54 5.26
CA ALA A 73 3.60 5.39 4.82
C ALA A 73 4.06 4.91 3.44
N PHE A 74 4.26 5.84 2.49
CA PHE A 74 4.73 5.51 1.15
C PHE A 74 6.13 4.88 1.17
N GLU A 75 7.10 5.52 1.84
CA GLU A 75 8.47 5.04 1.94
C GLU A 75 8.55 3.66 2.61
N ALA A 76 7.81 3.46 3.71
CA ALA A 76 7.74 2.16 4.38
C ALA A 76 7.13 1.09 3.47
N CYS A 77 6.07 1.44 2.73
CA CYS A 77 5.40 0.52 1.82
C CYS A 77 6.32 0.12 0.66
N LEU A 78 7.09 1.07 0.13
CA LEU A 78 8.09 0.83 -0.91
C LEU A 78 9.14 -0.20 -0.45
N ARG A 79 9.65 -0.06 0.77
CA ARG A 79 10.61 -1.00 1.37
C ARG A 79 9.99 -2.39 1.53
N GLU A 80 8.78 -2.48 2.08
CA GLU A 80 8.08 -3.75 2.31
C GLU A 80 7.68 -4.46 1.00
N ALA A 81 7.28 -3.69 -0.02
CA ALA A 81 7.00 -4.19 -1.36
C ALA A 81 8.24 -4.85 -1.98
N GLY A 82 9.42 -4.24 -1.82
CA GLY A 82 10.68 -4.82 -2.26
C GLY A 82 11.02 -6.14 -1.55
N VAL A 83 10.72 -6.25 -0.26
CA VAL A 83 10.90 -7.50 0.52
C VAL A 83 9.95 -8.59 0.01
N SER A 84 8.68 -8.25 -0.18
CA SER A 84 7.67 -9.19 -0.69
C SER A 84 8.01 -9.67 -2.10
N LEU A 85 8.43 -8.77 -2.98
CA LEU A 85 8.85 -9.11 -4.34
C LEU A 85 10.02 -10.10 -4.34
N ARG A 86 11.06 -9.85 -3.54
CA ARG A 86 12.21 -10.76 -3.40
C ARG A 86 11.81 -12.12 -2.81
N ARG A 87 10.90 -12.15 -1.83
CA ARG A 87 10.43 -13.40 -1.23
C ARG A 87 9.70 -14.29 -2.24
N GLU A 88 8.85 -13.70 -3.07
CA GLU A 88 8.01 -14.45 -4.02
C GLU A 88 8.75 -14.80 -5.32
N ARG A 89 9.68 -13.95 -5.78
CA ARG A 89 10.40 -14.13 -7.06
C ARG A 89 11.85 -14.60 -6.92
N GLY A 90 12.53 -14.31 -5.81
CA GLY A 90 13.95 -14.63 -5.57
C GLY A 90 14.20 -16.09 -5.15
N ARG A 91 13.66 -17.05 -5.89
CA ARG A 91 14.08 -18.46 -5.82
C ARG A 91 15.01 -18.81 -6.97
#